data_AF-A0A3M1BCD2-F1
#
_entry.id   AF-A0A3M1BCD2-F1
#
_cell.length_a   1.000
_cell.length_b   1.000
_cell.length_c   1.000
_cell.angle_alpha   90.00
_cell.angle_beta   90.00
_cell.angle_gamma   90.00
#
_symmetry.space_group_name_H-M   'P 1'
#
loop_
_entity.id
_entity.type
_entity.pdbx_description
1 polymer ?
#
loop_
_entity_poly.entity_id
_entity_poly.type
_entity_poly.pdbx_seq_one_letter_code
_entity_poly.pdbx_strand_id
1 'polypeptide(L)'
;MHDYLPGLGKRRFSLSQQPVFNLWSEPWITVERPSGHLDMLSIEEALSQACDIHALYDPSPLVVTAVHRLLTAILQETYAPRRLADLVQIWRDGRFVSDKIAAFGSQYASRFDLFSQDAPFLQTADLGLEPAKGDKPKPAGYLFQEQPAGTAVTHYNHAYDENQMFCAACAAKGLLLIPPFASSGGAGIKPSINGVPPIYVLPGGDNLFQSLAASITTPKYQPNAADEDDLPWWKRETPTIIGKKEELYNVGYLHSLTFPARRVRLHPIPMPTPCTRCGEQTTWGVRTMVYEMGESRPKDAPWWRDPFAAYRPPKKDGEQPLPIRPVENRAIWREFTGLFLPSRE
;
A
#
# COMPACT_ATOMS: atom_id res chain seq x y z
N MET A 1 42.19 30.87 -0.04
CA MET A 1 41.45 30.03 0.91
C MET A 1 40.82 28.91 0.12
N HIS A 2 41.52 27.78 0.06
CA HIS A 2 40.98 26.50 -0.36
C HIS A 2 40.44 25.85 0.92
N ASP A 3 39.13 25.59 0.98
CA ASP A 3 38.58 24.67 1.97
C ASP A 3 38.08 23.42 1.27
N TYR A 4 38.73 22.33 1.65
CA TYR A 4 38.54 20.95 1.25
C TYR A 4 37.19 20.44 1.78
N LEU A 5 36.33 19.96 0.88
CA LEU A 5 35.29 18.99 1.24
C LEU A 5 35.94 17.59 1.23
N PRO A 6 35.91 16.82 2.33
CA PRO A 6 36.50 15.49 2.36
C PRO A 6 35.72 14.52 1.48
N GLY A 7 36.47 13.73 0.72
CA GLY A 7 35.99 12.93 -0.40
C GLY A 7 35.00 11.83 -0.03
N LEU A 8 33.91 11.79 -0.79
CA LEU A 8 33.12 10.58 -1.03
C LEU A 8 34.00 9.59 -1.80
N GLY A 9 34.65 8.70 -1.05
CA GLY A 9 35.38 7.58 -1.61
C GLY A 9 34.47 6.78 -2.54
N LYS A 10 34.88 6.65 -3.81
CA LYS A 10 34.27 5.72 -4.77
C LYS A 10 34.37 4.31 -4.20
N ARG A 11 33.34 3.85 -3.50
CA ARG A 11 33.21 2.43 -3.13
C ARG A 11 33.10 1.64 -4.42
N ARG A 12 34.11 0.82 -4.72
CA ARG A 12 33.99 -0.24 -5.72
C ARG A 12 32.85 -1.16 -5.28
N PHE A 13 31.80 -1.24 -6.09
CA PHE A 13 30.66 -2.13 -5.85
C PHE A 13 31.15 -3.58 -5.93
N SER A 14 30.97 -4.32 -4.84
CA SER A 14 31.01 -5.78 -4.88
C SER A 14 29.66 -6.27 -5.37
N LEU A 15 29.60 -6.97 -6.50
CA LEU A 15 28.41 -7.63 -7.04
C LEU A 15 27.92 -8.82 -6.18
N SER A 16 28.36 -8.92 -4.92
CA SER A 16 28.12 -10.07 -4.04
C SER A 16 27.07 -9.81 -2.94
N GLN A 17 26.54 -8.60 -2.80
CA GLN A 17 25.47 -8.33 -1.84
C GLN A 17 24.12 -8.56 -2.50
N GLN A 18 23.28 -9.41 -1.89
CA GLN A 18 21.89 -9.52 -2.29
C GLN A 18 21.15 -8.21 -1.93
N PRO A 19 20.22 -7.75 -2.78
CA PRO A 19 19.38 -6.62 -2.47
C PRO A 19 18.49 -6.95 -1.27
N VAL A 20 18.42 -6.05 -0.28
CA VAL A 20 17.58 -6.16 0.91
C VAL A 20 17.01 -4.78 1.21
N PHE A 21 15.72 -4.71 1.54
CA PHE A 21 15.09 -3.49 2.03
C PHE A 21 13.85 -3.85 2.86
N ASN A 22 13.99 -3.88 4.18
CA ASN A 22 12.92 -4.32 5.07
C ASN A 22 12.09 -3.12 5.57
N LEU A 23 10.87 -2.97 5.05
CA LEU A 23 9.94 -1.89 5.37
C LEU A 23 9.58 -1.76 6.87
N TRP A 24 9.74 -2.85 7.63
CA TRP A 24 9.49 -2.83 9.06
C TRP A 24 10.49 -1.95 9.81
N SER A 25 11.76 -2.01 9.40
CA SER A 25 12.91 -1.42 10.11
C SER A 25 13.64 -0.31 9.34
N GLU A 26 13.60 -0.34 8.01
CA GLU A 26 14.20 0.69 7.15
C GLU A 26 13.23 1.88 6.97
N PRO A 27 13.73 3.13 6.97
CA PRO A 27 12.88 4.30 6.73
C PRO A 27 12.33 4.37 5.31
N TRP A 28 11.01 4.59 5.19
CA TRP A 28 10.35 4.81 3.88
C TRP A 28 9.04 5.61 3.96
N ILE A 29 8.39 5.65 5.12
CA ILE A 29 7.15 6.38 5.34
C ILE A 29 7.52 7.84 5.61
N THR A 30 7.05 8.75 4.77
CA THR A 30 7.25 10.18 5.00
C THR A 30 6.11 10.69 5.90
N VAL A 31 6.49 11.39 6.95
CA VAL A 31 5.56 11.93 7.95
C VAL A 31 5.82 13.40 8.18
N GLU A 32 4.79 14.14 8.55
CA GLU A 32 4.90 15.52 9.00
C GLU A 32 4.88 15.57 10.53
N ARG A 33 5.84 16.25 11.12
CA ARG A 33 5.90 16.55 12.56
C ARG A 33 5.03 17.75 12.90
N PRO A 34 4.63 17.95 14.16
CA PRO A 34 3.88 19.14 14.59
C PRO A 34 4.56 20.49 14.25
N SER A 35 5.88 20.49 14.04
CA SER A 35 6.65 21.65 13.59
C SER A 35 6.52 21.95 12.08
N GLY A 36 5.86 21.09 11.31
CA GLY A 36 5.84 21.10 9.84
C GLY A 36 7.08 20.48 9.19
N HIS A 37 8.03 19.97 9.97
CA HIS A 37 9.18 19.25 9.43
C HIS A 37 8.78 17.87 8.89
N LEU A 38 9.37 17.48 7.75
CA LEU A 38 9.16 16.16 7.16
C LEU A 38 10.27 15.20 7.59
N ASP A 39 9.88 14.08 8.19
CA ASP A 39 10.75 12.97 8.55
C ASP A 39 10.45 11.74 7.69
N MET A 40 11.41 10.83 7.60
CA MET A 40 11.21 9.49 7.03
C MET A 40 11.40 8.44 8.13
N LEU A 41 10.40 7.59 8.31
CA LEU A 41 10.34 6.58 9.36
C LEU A 41 10.08 5.18 8.78
N SER A 42 10.50 4.16 9.51
CA SER A 42 10.08 2.78 9.26
C SER A 42 8.63 2.54 9.74
N ILE A 43 8.06 1.36 9.46
CA ILE A 43 6.74 1.00 10.01
C ILE A 43 6.79 0.98 11.54
N GLU A 44 7.83 0.37 12.13
CA GLU A 44 7.96 0.24 13.58
C GLU A 44 8.05 1.62 14.26
N GLU A 45 8.86 2.52 13.70
CA GLU A 45 9.01 3.88 14.21
C GLU A 45 7.71 4.69 14.07
N ALA A 46 7.05 4.60 12.91
CA ALA A 46 5.80 5.32 12.65
C ALA A 46 4.67 4.89 13.60
N LEU A 47 4.55 3.58 13.90
CA LEU A 47 3.57 3.08 14.85
C LEU A 47 3.94 3.43 16.30
N SER A 48 5.22 3.34 16.67
CA SER A 48 5.69 3.63 18.04
C SER A 48 5.61 5.11 18.39
N GLN A 49 5.83 5.99 17.42
CA GLN A 49 5.82 7.46 17.57
C GLN A 49 4.50 8.10 17.08
N ALA A 50 3.45 7.32 16.85
CA ALA A 50 2.21 7.79 16.21
C ALA A 50 1.55 8.98 16.92
N CYS A 51 1.72 9.13 18.25
CA CYS A 51 1.18 10.28 18.98
C CYS A 51 1.95 11.60 18.72
N ASP A 52 3.21 11.51 18.29
CA ASP A 52 4.13 12.63 18.06
C ASP A 52 4.25 13.01 16.56
N ILE A 53 3.42 12.39 15.72
CA ILE A 53 3.36 12.60 14.27
C ILE A 53 2.05 13.32 13.97
N HIS A 54 2.12 14.45 13.26
CA HIS A 54 0.93 15.20 12.89
C HIS A 54 0.12 14.44 11.82
N ALA A 55 0.77 14.07 10.72
CA ALA A 55 0.11 13.39 9.60
C ALA A 55 1.08 12.55 8.77
N LEU A 56 0.53 11.64 7.96
CA LEU A 56 1.25 11.03 6.85
C LEU A 56 1.37 12.04 5.71
N TYR A 57 2.53 12.08 5.05
CA TYR A 57 2.76 12.96 3.91
C TYR A 57 3.30 12.17 2.72
N ASP A 58 2.77 12.44 1.54
CA ASP A 58 3.39 12.08 0.28
C ASP A 58 2.80 12.98 -0.83
N PRO A 59 3.57 13.40 -1.86
CA PRO A 59 3.02 14.18 -2.98
C PRO A 59 1.84 13.50 -3.69
N SER A 60 1.73 12.18 -3.59
CA SER A 60 0.63 11.39 -4.11
C SER A 60 -0.38 11.07 -3.00
N PRO A 61 -1.62 11.60 -3.05
CA PRO A 61 -2.66 11.27 -2.06
C PRO A 61 -3.06 9.78 -2.10
N LEU A 62 -2.79 9.09 -3.21
CA LEU A 62 -2.96 7.65 -3.33
C LEU A 62 -1.99 6.91 -2.41
N VAL A 63 -0.74 7.36 -2.32
CA VAL A 63 0.26 6.77 -1.43
C VAL A 63 -0.11 7.03 0.03
N VAL A 64 -0.54 8.24 0.39
CA VAL A 64 -1.03 8.54 1.75
C VAL A 64 -2.14 7.56 2.15
N THR A 65 -3.13 7.36 1.26
CA THR A 65 -4.24 6.43 1.51
C THR A 65 -3.78 4.98 1.66
N ALA A 66 -2.86 4.54 0.80
CA ALA A 66 -2.36 3.18 0.81
C ALA A 66 -1.52 2.88 2.06
N VAL A 67 -0.66 3.81 2.48
CA VAL A 67 0.12 3.69 3.72
C VAL A 67 -0.79 3.67 4.94
N HIS A 68 -1.78 4.56 5.01
CA HIS A 68 -2.77 4.57 6.10
C HIS A 68 -3.48 3.22 6.24
N ARG A 69 -3.93 2.64 5.12
CA ARG A 69 -4.59 1.34 5.09
C ARG A 69 -3.66 0.20 5.52
N LEU A 70 -2.39 0.19 5.09
CA LEU A 70 -1.41 -0.79 5.54
C LEU A 70 -1.19 -0.72 7.05
N LEU A 71 -0.92 0.48 7.58
CA LEU A 71 -0.71 0.69 9.02
C LEU A 71 -1.94 0.30 9.83
N THR A 72 -3.14 0.62 9.33
CA THR A 72 -4.39 0.18 9.96
C THR A 72 -4.55 -1.34 9.93
N ALA A 73 -4.18 -2.02 8.83
CA ALA A 73 -4.23 -3.47 8.74
C ALA A 73 -3.31 -4.15 9.78
N ILE A 74 -2.09 -3.61 9.94
CA ILE A 74 -1.14 -4.08 10.96
C ILE A 74 -1.71 -3.89 12.37
N LEU A 75 -2.29 -2.72 12.66
CA LEU A 75 -2.90 -2.44 13.96
C LEU A 75 -4.15 -3.29 14.21
N GLN A 76 -4.97 -3.53 13.20
CA GLN A 76 -6.15 -4.37 13.28
C GLN A 76 -5.77 -5.82 13.64
N GLU A 77 -4.69 -6.36 13.08
CA GLU A 77 -4.12 -7.66 13.50
C GLU A 77 -3.55 -7.58 14.92
N THR A 78 -2.75 -6.55 15.21
CA THR A 78 -2.04 -6.38 16.48
C THR A 78 -2.98 -6.27 17.69
N TYR A 79 -4.10 -5.58 17.53
CA TYR A 79 -5.06 -5.35 18.61
C TYR A 79 -6.24 -6.31 18.58
N ALA A 80 -6.62 -6.82 17.39
CA ALA A 80 -7.73 -7.76 17.16
C ALA A 80 -9.01 -7.46 17.99
N PRO A 81 -9.52 -6.21 18.02
CA PRO A 81 -10.65 -5.84 18.88
C PRO A 81 -11.93 -6.59 18.47
N ARG A 82 -12.64 -7.14 19.47
CA ARG A 82 -13.87 -7.92 19.26
C ARG A 82 -15.13 -7.13 19.61
N ARG A 83 -15.03 -6.14 20.48
CA ARG A 83 -16.15 -5.34 20.99
C ARG A 83 -15.81 -3.85 20.96
N LEU A 84 -16.85 -3.01 20.95
CA LEU A 84 -16.70 -1.55 21.00
C LEU A 84 -15.88 -1.07 22.20
N ALA A 85 -15.98 -1.75 23.34
CA ALA A 85 -15.19 -1.44 24.53
C ALA A 85 -13.67 -1.58 24.28
N ASP A 86 -13.25 -2.51 23.42
CA ASP A 86 -11.84 -2.71 23.08
C ASP A 86 -11.34 -1.52 22.23
N LEU A 87 -12.16 -1.02 21.28
CA LEU A 87 -11.85 0.20 20.52
C LEU A 87 -11.77 1.45 21.41
N VAL A 88 -12.71 1.58 22.36
CA VAL A 88 -12.69 2.67 23.35
C VAL A 88 -11.43 2.62 24.20
N GLN A 89 -10.95 1.43 24.56
CA GLN A 89 -9.71 1.28 25.30
C GLN A 89 -8.51 1.74 24.46
N ILE A 90 -8.39 1.26 23.21
CA ILE A 90 -7.32 1.70 22.29
C ILE A 90 -7.30 3.23 22.19
N TRP A 91 -8.46 3.86 21.97
CA TRP A 91 -8.57 5.31 21.90
C TRP A 91 -8.11 6.02 23.18
N ARG A 92 -8.52 5.51 24.35
CA ARG A 92 -8.19 6.09 25.67
C ARG A 92 -6.71 5.95 26.03
N ASP A 93 -6.03 4.93 25.54
CA ASP A 93 -4.60 4.73 25.79
C ASP A 93 -3.76 5.90 25.21
N GLY A 94 -4.28 6.61 24.19
CA GLY A 94 -3.65 7.81 23.63
C GLY A 94 -2.36 7.54 22.83
N ARG A 95 -1.92 6.28 22.77
CA ARG A 95 -0.76 5.77 22.03
C ARG A 95 -0.92 4.28 21.79
N PHE A 96 -0.19 3.73 20.83
CA PHE A 96 -0.11 2.29 20.67
C PHE A 96 0.86 1.67 21.69
N VAL A 97 0.45 0.57 22.33
CA VAL A 97 1.24 -0.17 23.31
C VAL A 97 2.48 -0.79 22.65
N SER A 98 3.66 -0.34 23.05
CA SER A 98 4.95 -0.74 22.46
C SER A 98 5.16 -2.26 22.44
N ASP A 99 4.82 -2.96 23.53
CA ASP A 99 4.96 -4.42 23.60
C ASP A 99 4.13 -5.15 22.54
N LYS A 100 2.96 -4.61 22.18
CA LYS A 100 2.12 -5.19 21.12
C LYS A 100 2.73 -4.98 19.73
N ILE A 101 3.30 -3.80 19.48
CA ILE A 101 4.01 -3.50 18.22
C ILE A 101 5.25 -4.38 18.09
N ALA A 102 6.04 -4.52 19.16
CA ALA A 102 7.21 -5.39 19.22
C ALA A 102 6.85 -6.88 19.03
N ALA A 103 5.72 -7.32 19.59
CA ALA A 103 5.22 -8.69 19.38
C ALA A 103 4.84 -8.94 17.92
N PHE A 104 4.15 -7.99 17.26
CA PHE A 104 3.86 -8.09 15.83
C PHE A 104 5.16 -8.15 15.01
N GLY A 105 6.11 -7.26 15.27
CA GLY A 105 7.40 -7.24 14.57
C GLY A 105 8.18 -8.53 14.76
N SER A 106 8.26 -9.05 15.98
CA SER A 106 8.94 -10.31 16.28
C SER A 106 8.35 -11.49 15.49
N GLN A 107 7.05 -11.47 15.23
CA GLN A 107 6.36 -12.52 14.50
C GLN A 107 6.43 -12.34 12.97
N TYR A 108 6.35 -11.10 12.48
CA TYR A 108 6.05 -10.83 11.07
C TYR A 108 7.03 -9.90 10.35
N ALA A 109 8.00 -9.26 11.01
CA ALA A 109 8.92 -8.31 10.36
C ALA A 109 9.69 -8.92 9.17
N SER A 110 9.99 -10.22 9.19
CA SER A 110 10.62 -10.92 8.06
C SER A 110 9.79 -10.90 6.77
N ARG A 111 8.47 -10.65 6.86
CA ARG A 111 7.53 -10.57 5.73
C ARG A 111 7.52 -9.22 5.02
N PHE A 112 8.32 -8.27 5.51
CA PHE A 112 8.40 -6.89 5.03
C PHE A 112 9.70 -6.61 4.28
N ASP A 113 10.51 -7.61 3.93
CA ASP A 113 11.63 -7.42 3.01
C ASP A 113 11.14 -7.34 1.56
N LEU A 114 11.37 -6.20 0.92
CA LEU A 114 10.97 -5.93 -0.46
C LEU A 114 11.62 -6.88 -1.48
N PHE A 115 12.85 -7.33 -1.21
CA PHE A 115 13.66 -8.10 -2.15
C PHE A 115 13.93 -9.53 -1.69
N SER A 116 13.28 -9.96 -0.60
CA SER A 116 13.42 -11.31 -0.09
C SER A 116 13.22 -12.37 -1.19
N GLN A 117 14.06 -13.40 -1.17
CA GLN A 117 13.99 -14.48 -2.14
C GLN A 117 12.65 -15.25 -2.03
N ASP A 118 12.24 -15.60 -0.81
CA ASP A 118 11.11 -16.50 -0.56
C ASP A 118 9.82 -15.79 -0.12
N ALA A 119 9.92 -14.67 0.61
CA ALA A 119 8.76 -13.90 1.09
C ALA A 119 8.84 -12.39 0.76
N PRO A 120 8.99 -12.00 -0.53
CA PRO A 120 9.10 -10.59 -0.91
C PRO A 120 7.82 -9.82 -0.60
N PHE A 121 7.92 -8.64 -0.01
CA PHE A 121 6.74 -7.84 0.36
C PHE A 121 5.86 -7.51 -0.86
N LEU A 122 4.56 -7.83 -0.79
CA LEU A 122 3.53 -7.65 -1.82
C LEU A 122 3.91 -8.17 -3.23
N GLN A 123 4.70 -9.24 -3.29
CA GLN A 123 5.21 -9.83 -4.52
C GLN A 123 5.19 -11.36 -4.48
N THR A 124 5.34 -11.99 -5.64
CA THR A 124 5.45 -13.45 -5.76
C THR A 124 6.92 -13.88 -5.76
N ALA A 125 7.23 -15.00 -5.11
CA ALA A 125 8.58 -15.53 -4.95
C ALA A 125 8.99 -16.54 -6.03
N ASP A 126 8.01 -17.12 -6.74
CA ASP A 126 8.21 -18.07 -7.84
C ASP A 126 8.71 -17.40 -9.14
N LEU A 127 9.05 -16.11 -9.07
CA LEU A 127 9.73 -15.34 -10.12
C LEU A 127 11.11 -14.90 -9.66
N GLY A 128 12.07 -14.88 -10.59
CA GLY A 128 13.44 -14.43 -10.33
C GLY A 128 13.54 -12.92 -10.07
N LEU A 129 14.64 -12.49 -9.44
CA LEU A 129 14.99 -11.08 -9.28
C LEU A 129 15.58 -10.44 -10.55
N GLU A 130 15.75 -11.23 -11.61
CA GLU A 130 16.21 -10.80 -12.93
C GLU A 130 15.23 -11.31 -13.99
N PRO A 131 15.01 -10.54 -15.09
CA PRO A 131 14.19 -11.01 -16.20
C PRO A 131 14.74 -12.30 -16.81
N ALA A 132 13.89 -13.31 -16.97
CA ALA A 132 14.24 -14.53 -17.69
C ALA A 132 14.15 -14.34 -19.21
N LYS A 133 14.81 -15.23 -19.96
CA LYS A 133 14.74 -15.23 -21.43
C LYS A 133 13.30 -15.45 -21.90
N GLY A 134 12.76 -14.46 -22.61
CA GLY A 134 11.38 -14.48 -23.13
C GLY A 134 10.37 -13.72 -22.27
N ASP A 135 10.79 -13.24 -21.09
CA ASP A 135 9.96 -12.34 -20.28
C ASP A 135 9.70 -11.03 -21.02
N LYS A 136 8.53 -10.45 -20.75
CA LYS A 136 8.13 -9.13 -21.23
C LYS A 136 7.98 -8.20 -20.03
N PRO A 137 9.10 -7.80 -19.39
CA PRO A 137 9.05 -7.01 -18.17
C PRO A 137 8.36 -5.67 -18.44
N LYS A 138 7.61 -5.19 -17.45
CA LYS A 138 6.99 -3.88 -17.47
C LYS A 138 7.90 -2.85 -16.80
N PRO A 139 7.91 -1.61 -17.30
CA PRO A 139 8.51 -0.49 -16.59
C PRO A 139 7.90 -0.34 -15.19
N ALA A 140 8.72 0.00 -14.20
CA ALA A 140 8.28 0.20 -12.82
C ALA A 140 7.31 1.39 -12.68
N GLY A 141 7.26 2.29 -13.68
CA GLY A 141 6.29 3.38 -13.74
C GLY A 141 4.83 2.91 -13.66
N TYR A 142 4.53 1.68 -14.10
CA TYR A 142 3.20 1.06 -13.98
C TYR A 142 2.69 0.92 -12.54
N LEU A 143 3.55 1.07 -11.52
CA LEU A 143 3.15 1.06 -10.12
C LEU A 143 2.40 2.34 -9.71
N PHE A 144 2.56 3.45 -10.43
CA PHE A 144 2.03 4.76 -10.07
C PHE A 144 1.06 5.27 -11.14
N GLN A 145 -0.17 5.61 -10.75
CA GLN A 145 -1.17 6.09 -11.71
C GLN A 145 -0.84 7.48 -12.26
N GLU A 146 -0.13 8.27 -11.47
CA GLU A 146 0.31 9.63 -11.80
C GLU A 146 1.58 9.66 -12.66
N GLN A 147 2.27 8.52 -12.85
CA GLN A 147 3.45 8.45 -13.69
C GLN A 147 3.06 8.06 -15.12
N PRO A 148 3.63 8.72 -16.14
CA PRO A 148 3.48 8.25 -17.51
C PRO A 148 4.13 6.87 -17.62
N ALA A 149 3.37 5.89 -18.12
CA ALA A 149 3.87 4.55 -18.40
C ALA A 149 3.15 3.93 -19.59
N GLY A 150 3.89 3.20 -20.43
CA GLY A 150 3.36 2.55 -21.62
C GLY A 150 2.79 3.55 -22.64
N THR A 151 1.47 3.49 -22.88
CA THR A 151 0.80 4.37 -23.86
C THR A 151 0.19 5.63 -23.24
N ALA A 152 0.40 5.88 -21.95
CA ALA A 152 -0.11 7.08 -21.29
C ALA A 152 0.55 8.34 -21.85
N VAL A 153 -0.23 9.39 -22.06
CA VAL A 153 0.29 10.67 -22.56
C VAL A 153 1.07 11.38 -21.45
N THR A 154 2.29 11.76 -21.77
CA THR A 154 3.17 12.52 -20.88
C THR A 154 2.68 13.96 -20.72
N HIS A 155 2.04 14.27 -19.58
CA HIS A 155 1.63 15.64 -19.25
C HIS A 155 2.63 16.28 -18.29
N TYR A 156 3.42 17.25 -18.76
CA TYR A 156 4.36 18.08 -17.98
C TYR A 156 5.43 17.34 -17.14
N ASN A 157 5.52 16.01 -17.23
CA ASN A 157 6.51 15.17 -16.56
C ASN A 157 7.30 14.37 -17.61
N HIS A 158 8.44 14.89 -18.08
CA HIS A 158 9.25 14.28 -19.16
C HIS A 158 10.03 13.02 -18.73
N ALA A 159 9.45 12.18 -17.88
CA ALA A 159 9.97 10.87 -17.54
C ALA A 159 9.49 9.85 -18.60
N TYR A 160 10.43 9.22 -19.29
CA TYR A 160 10.18 8.11 -20.21
C TYR A 160 10.41 6.78 -19.49
N ASP A 161 9.70 5.72 -19.89
CA ASP A 161 9.76 4.38 -19.29
C ASP A 161 11.20 3.88 -19.09
N GLU A 162 12.06 4.06 -20.10
CA GLU A 162 13.48 3.66 -20.08
C GLU A 162 14.34 4.43 -19.06
N ASN A 163 13.96 5.66 -18.75
CA ASN A 163 14.71 6.57 -17.89
C ASN A 163 14.23 6.53 -16.44
N GLN A 164 13.00 6.06 -16.20
CA GLN A 164 12.43 5.93 -14.85
C GLN A 164 13.21 4.92 -14.00
N MET A 165 13.55 5.37 -12.79
CA MET A 165 14.25 4.59 -11.78
C MET A 165 13.68 4.90 -10.41
N PHE A 166 13.20 3.89 -9.69
CA PHE A 166 12.64 4.07 -8.35
C PHE A 166 13.55 3.45 -7.30
N CYS A 167 13.89 4.18 -6.24
CA CYS A 167 14.55 3.59 -5.07
C CYS A 167 13.60 2.57 -4.40
N ALA A 168 14.14 1.71 -3.53
CA ALA A 168 13.36 0.69 -2.83
C ALA A 168 12.15 1.26 -2.08
N ALA A 169 12.33 2.37 -1.34
CA ALA A 169 11.25 3.06 -0.63
C ALA A 169 10.12 3.53 -1.57
N CYS A 170 10.45 4.06 -2.75
CA CYS A 170 9.43 4.46 -3.73
C CYS A 170 8.77 3.24 -4.38
N ALA A 171 9.52 2.21 -4.78
CA ALA A 171 8.95 1.00 -5.36
C ALA A 171 7.95 0.33 -4.39
N ALA A 172 8.29 0.29 -3.10
CA ALA A 172 7.40 -0.11 -2.01
C ALA A 172 6.09 0.69 -1.96
N LYS A 173 6.17 2.02 -1.97
CA LYS A 173 4.98 2.91 -2.03
C LYS A 173 4.10 2.60 -3.25
N GLY A 174 4.71 2.30 -4.39
CA GLY A 174 4.02 1.88 -5.60
C GLY A 174 3.29 0.54 -5.47
N LEU A 175 3.91 -0.47 -4.86
CA LEU A 175 3.26 -1.76 -4.58
C LEU A 175 2.02 -1.60 -3.69
N LEU A 176 2.06 -0.67 -2.74
CA LEU A 176 0.93 -0.39 -1.85
C LEU A 176 -0.27 0.22 -2.56
N LEU A 177 -0.11 0.77 -3.76
CA LEU A 177 -1.24 1.25 -4.55
C LEU A 177 -2.05 0.09 -5.14
N ILE A 178 -1.51 -1.14 -5.20
CA ILE A 178 -2.19 -2.28 -5.83
C ILE A 178 -3.48 -2.65 -5.09
N PRO A 179 -3.50 -2.91 -3.76
CA PRO A 179 -4.73 -3.32 -3.08
C PRO A 179 -5.89 -2.31 -3.21
N PRO A 180 -5.71 -0.99 -3.00
CA PRO A 180 -6.82 -0.04 -3.12
C PRO A 180 -7.09 0.46 -4.55
N PHE A 181 -6.07 0.57 -5.41
CA PHE A 181 -6.17 1.33 -6.66
C PHE A 181 -5.92 0.53 -7.95
N ALA A 182 -5.59 -0.76 -7.88
CA ALA A 182 -5.46 -1.54 -9.11
C ALA A 182 -6.80 -1.61 -9.87
N SER A 183 -6.86 -1.00 -11.05
CA SER A 183 -8.04 -0.95 -11.91
C SER A 183 -7.95 -1.98 -13.05
N SER A 184 -9.01 -2.14 -13.84
CA SER A 184 -8.92 -2.85 -15.11
C SER A 184 -8.13 -2.05 -16.14
N GLY A 185 -7.36 -2.72 -17.01
CA GLY A 185 -6.61 -2.06 -18.08
C GLY A 185 -6.04 -3.05 -19.09
N GLY A 186 -6.34 -2.88 -20.37
CA GLY A 186 -5.96 -3.85 -21.41
C GLY A 186 -6.67 -5.20 -21.31
N ALA A 187 -6.32 -6.14 -22.21
CA ALA A 187 -6.98 -7.44 -22.28
C ALA A 187 -6.60 -8.34 -21.09
N GLY A 188 -7.58 -8.65 -20.25
CA GLY A 188 -7.45 -9.68 -19.21
C GLY A 188 -6.83 -9.23 -17.89
N ILE A 189 -6.72 -7.92 -17.61
CA ILE A 189 -6.36 -7.40 -16.28
C ILE A 189 -7.64 -7.04 -15.53
N LYS A 190 -7.88 -7.69 -14.40
CA LYS A 190 -9.00 -7.38 -13.50
C LYS A 190 -8.64 -6.32 -12.45
N PRO A 191 -9.64 -5.60 -11.93
CA PRO A 191 -9.41 -4.68 -10.81
C PRO A 191 -9.16 -5.44 -9.50
N SER A 192 -8.77 -4.69 -8.47
CA SER A 192 -8.74 -5.15 -7.09
C SER A 192 -10.15 -5.35 -6.51
N ILE A 193 -10.23 -5.70 -5.23
CA ILE A 193 -11.44 -6.11 -4.51
C ILE A 193 -12.60 -5.10 -4.58
N ASN A 194 -12.30 -3.82 -4.72
CA ASN A 194 -13.31 -2.75 -4.82
C ASN A 194 -13.75 -2.44 -6.26
N GLY A 195 -13.29 -3.20 -7.25
CA GLY A 195 -13.55 -2.92 -8.66
C GLY A 195 -12.85 -1.63 -9.11
N VAL A 196 -13.57 -0.80 -9.87
CA VAL A 196 -13.08 0.56 -10.17
C VAL A 196 -12.90 1.33 -8.86
N PRO A 197 -11.70 1.84 -8.54
CA PRO A 197 -11.39 2.40 -7.22
C PRO A 197 -12.41 3.47 -6.77
N PRO A 198 -12.97 3.35 -5.55
CA PRO A 198 -13.86 4.34 -4.99
C PRO A 198 -13.09 5.53 -4.40
N ILE A 199 -13.84 6.52 -3.95
CA ILE A 199 -13.33 7.53 -3.03
C ILE A 199 -13.21 6.88 -1.65
N TYR A 200 -12.00 6.89 -1.12
CA TYR A 200 -11.71 6.48 0.25
C TYR A 200 -11.87 7.67 1.19
N VAL A 201 -12.48 7.42 2.35
CA VAL A 201 -12.67 8.38 3.44
C VAL A 201 -11.90 7.83 4.64
N LEU A 202 -10.88 8.56 5.05
CA LEU A 202 -10.03 8.20 6.17
C LEU A 202 -10.38 9.09 7.37
N PRO A 203 -10.58 8.53 8.56
CA PRO A 203 -10.65 9.31 9.79
C PRO A 203 -9.39 10.18 9.97
N GLY A 204 -9.60 11.47 10.22
CA GLY A 204 -8.55 12.38 10.68
C GLY A 204 -8.58 12.57 12.20
N GLY A 205 -7.48 13.04 12.75
CA GLY A 205 -7.36 13.44 14.15
C GLY A 205 -6.19 14.43 14.32
N ASP A 206 -5.92 14.82 15.57
CA ASP A 206 -4.84 15.78 15.89
C ASP A 206 -3.44 15.22 15.59
N ASN A 207 -3.32 13.90 15.57
CA ASN A 207 -2.10 13.15 15.27
C ASN A 207 -2.39 11.83 14.55
N LEU A 208 -1.32 11.16 14.10
CA LEU A 208 -1.40 9.89 13.39
C LEU A 208 -2.02 8.78 14.25
N PHE A 209 -1.74 8.75 15.55
CA PHE A 209 -2.37 7.79 16.46
C PHE A 209 -3.90 7.89 16.41
N GLN A 210 -4.48 9.08 16.58
CA GLN A 210 -5.93 9.26 16.55
C GLN A 210 -6.51 8.85 15.19
N SER A 211 -5.85 9.24 14.09
CA SER A 211 -6.27 8.91 12.73
C SER A 211 -6.31 7.39 12.49
N LEU A 212 -5.25 6.68 12.91
CA LEU A 212 -5.17 5.22 12.78
C LEU A 212 -6.09 4.49 13.76
N ALA A 213 -6.17 4.91 15.02
CA ALA A 213 -7.03 4.31 16.04
C ALA A 213 -8.51 4.40 15.66
N ALA A 214 -8.95 5.54 15.10
CA ALA A 214 -10.30 5.72 14.57
C ALA A 214 -10.59 4.87 13.32
N SER A 215 -9.57 4.31 12.68
CA SER A 215 -9.69 3.45 11.51
C SER A 215 -9.78 1.96 11.85
N ILE A 216 -9.48 1.58 13.10
CA ILE A 216 -9.60 0.20 13.57
C ILE A 216 -11.08 -0.12 13.82
N THR A 217 -11.50 -1.33 13.46
CA THR A 217 -12.89 -1.74 13.50
C THR A 217 -13.09 -3.08 14.24
N THR A 218 -14.32 -3.40 14.62
CA THR A 218 -14.68 -4.75 15.12
C THR A 218 -15.31 -5.58 14.00
N PRO A 219 -15.36 -6.92 14.11
CA PRO A 219 -15.98 -7.78 13.10
C PRO A 219 -17.37 -7.33 12.62
N LYS A 220 -18.20 -6.78 13.52
CA LYS A 220 -19.54 -6.24 13.18
C LYS A 220 -19.54 -5.18 12.07
N TYR A 221 -18.47 -4.40 11.96
CA TYR A 221 -18.35 -3.28 11.02
C TYR A 221 -17.31 -3.57 9.91
N GLN A 222 -16.86 -4.82 9.80
CA GLN A 222 -16.08 -5.31 8.67
C GLN A 222 -17.04 -5.71 7.53
N PRO A 223 -16.53 -5.96 6.31
CA PRO A 223 -17.37 -6.40 5.21
C PRO A 223 -18.10 -7.69 5.57
N ASN A 224 -19.43 -7.74 5.42
CA ASN A 224 -20.22 -8.95 5.72
C ASN A 224 -19.82 -10.17 4.86
N ALA A 225 -19.20 -9.92 3.71
CA ALA A 225 -18.68 -10.93 2.80
C ALA A 225 -17.25 -11.39 3.16
N ALA A 226 -16.65 -10.82 4.21
CA ALA A 226 -15.32 -11.21 4.66
C ALA A 226 -15.35 -12.61 5.27
N ASP A 227 -14.40 -13.44 4.85
CA ASP A 227 -14.19 -14.76 5.45
C ASP A 227 -13.55 -14.63 6.83
N GLU A 228 -13.86 -15.55 7.74
CA GLU A 228 -13.25 -15.60 9.07
C GLU A 228 -11.82 -16.16 9.01
N ASP A 229 -11.53 -17.01 8.01
CA ASP A 229 -10.19 -17.51 7.71
C ASP A 229 -9.44 -16.46 6.88
N ASP A 230 -8.87 -15.49 7.59
CA ASP A 230 -8.20 -14.33 7.01
C ASP A 230 -6.75 -14.64 6.62
N LEU A 231 -6.35 -14.21 5.42
CA LEU A 231 -5.01 -14.41 4.87
C LEU A 231 -4.33 -13.08 4.51
N PRO A 232 -4.06 -12.19 5.50
CA PRO A 232 -3.25 -11.01 5.27
C PRO A 232 -1.86 -11.39 4.76
N TRP A 233 -1.19 -10.44 4.12
CA TRP A 233 0.10 -10.67 3.46
C TRP A 233 1.12 -11.43 4.32
N TRP A 234 1.27 -11.04 5.59
CA TRP A 234 2.26 -11.61 6.52
C TRP A 234 1.92 -13.02 7.03
N LYS A 235 0.71 -13.54 6.78
CA LYS A 235 0.31 -14.91 7.15
C LYS A 235 0.42 -15.92 6.01
N ARG A 236 0.75 -15.47 4.78
CA ARG A 236 0.90 -16.37 3.63
C ARG A 236 2.03 -17.36 3.82
N GLU A 237 1.97 -18.50 3.13
CA GLU A 237 3.07 -19.47 3.13
C GLU A 237 4.38 -18.88 2.58
N THR A 238 5.49 -19.56 2.89
CA THR A 238 6.83 -19.26 2.37
C THR A 238 7.36 -20.52 1.68
N PRO A 239 7.71 -20.46 0.37
CA PRO A 239 7.74 -19.26 -0.47
C PRO A 239 6.35 -18.70 -0.78
N THR A 240 6.22 -17.37 -0.82
CA THR A 240 4.95 -16.69 -1.10
C THR A 240 4.65 -16.72 -2.59
N ILE A 241 3.61 -17.46 -2.97
CA ILE A 241 3.20 -17.61 -4.37
C ILE A 241 1.84 -16.94 -4.57
N ILE A 242 1.75 -16.08 -5.58
CA ILE A 242 0.49 -15.47 -6.03
C ILE A 242 0.07 -16.14 -7.34
N GLY A 243 -1.11 -16.74 -7.36
CA GLY A 243 -1.63 -17.39 -8.56
C GLY A 243 -1.89 -16.40 -9.69
N LYS A 244 -1.58 -16.83 -10.91
CA LYS A 244 -1.84 -16.02 -12.11
C LYS A 244 -3.32 -16.14 -12.49
N LYS A 245 -4.02 -15.00 -12.52
CA LYS A 245 -5.46 -14.91 -12.81
C LYS A 245 -6.34 -15.72 -11.85
N GLU A 246 -5.94 -15.80 -10.60
CA GLU A 246 -6.65 -16.56 -9.58
C GLU A 246 -7.95 -15.85 -9.17
N GLU A 247 -9.04 -16.61 -9.06
CA GLU A 247 -10.33 -16.11 -8.57
C GLU A 247 -10.58 -16.64 -7.16
N LEU A 248 -10.83 -15.73 -6.23
CA LEU A 248 -11.07 -16.02 -4.83
C LEU A 248 -12.49 -15.62 -4.43
N TYR A 249 -13.27 -16.60 -3.97
CA TYR A 249 -14.58 -16.35 -3.37
C TYR A 249 -14.43 -15.86 -1.92
N ASN A 250 -13.56 -16.55 -1.19
CA ASN A 250 -13.28 -16.33 0.23
C ASN A 250 -12.09 -15.38 0.36
N VAL A 251 -12.34 -14.22 0.95
CA VAL A 251 -11.32 -13.20 1.21
C VAL A 251 -11.61 -12.62 2.59
N GLY A 252 -10.65 -12.68 3.50
CA GLY A 252 -10.79 -12.07 4.82
C GLY A 252 -10.63 -10.53 4.78
N TYR A 253 -10.94 -9.87 5.90
CA TYR A 253 -10.89 -8.41 5.97
C TYR A 253 -9.47 -7.88 5.77
N LEU A 254 -8.47 -8.42 6.46
CA LEU A 254 -7.09 -7.97 6.34
C LEU A 254 -6.46 -8.38 5.01
N HIS A 255 -6.80 -9.57 4.49
CA HIS A 255 -6.46 -9.97 3.13
C HIS A 255 -6.94 -8.93 2.12
N SER A 256 -8.14 -8.36 2.28
CA SER A 256 -8.62 -7.28 1.41
C SER A 256 -7.77 -6.01 1.46
N LEU A 257 -7.19 -5.69 2.62
CA LEU A 257 -6.34 -4.51 2.80
C LEU A 257 -4.96 -4.72 2.18
N THR A 258 -4.53 -5.98 2.05
CA THR A 258 -3.26 -6.37 1.41
C THR A 258 -3.47 -7.20 0.13
N PHE A 259 -4.60 -6.99 -0.57
CA PHE A 259 -5.05 -7.85 -1.67
C PHE A 259 -4.12 -7.77 -2.89
N PRO A 260 -3.47 -8.88 -3.30
CA PRO A 260 -2.52 -8.89 -4.39
C PRO A 260 -3.22 -9.04 -5.75
N ALA A 261 -3.92 -7.98 -6.17
CA ALA A 261 -4.59 -7.90 -7.48
C ALA A 261 -3.64 -8.02 -8.68
N ARG A 262 -2.33 -8.01 -8.42
CA ARG A 262 -1.26 -8.18 -9.38
C ARG A 262 -0.29 -9.23 -8.87
N ARG A 263 0.17 -10.08 -9.78
CA ARG A 263 1.31 -10.96 -9.58
C ARG A 263 2.55 -10.20 -10.03
N VAL A 264 3.34 -9.73 -9.06
CA VAL A 264 4.46 -8.80 -9.27
C VAL A 264 5.76 -9.41 -8.77
N ARG A 265 6.86 -9.11 -9.47
CA ARG A 265 8.23 -9.30 -8.97
C ARG A 265 9.11 -8.18 -9.48
N LEU A 266 9.69 -7.41 -8.58
CA LEU A 266 10.60 -6.32 -8.91
C LEU A 266 11.96 -6.87 -9.33
N HIS A 267 12.62 -6.19 -10.29
CA HIS A 267 13.98 -6.52 -10.70
C HIS A 267 14.95 -5.46 -10.13
N PRO A 268 15.54 -5.70 -8.94
CA PRO A 268 16.49 -4.78 -8.33
C PRO A 268 17.78 -4.69 -9.14
N ILE A 269 18.25 -3.45 -9.34
CA ILE A 269 19.56 -3.15 -9.96
C ILE A 269 20.29 -2.10 -9.12
N PRO A 270 21.64 -2.06 -9.16
CA PRO A 270 22.39 -0.94 -8.61
C PRO A 270 21.94 0.36 -9.26
N MET A 271 21.73 1.42 -8.48
CA MET A 271 21.19 2.68 -9.02
C MET A 271 22.28 3.50 -9.74
N PRO A 272 22.21 3.68 -11.09
CA PRO A 272 23.16 4.53 -11.80
C PRO A 272 22.79 6.02 -11.73
N THR A 273 21.55 6.32 -11.38
CA THR A 273 20.96 7.66 -11.32
C THR A 273 20.07 7.77 -10.09
N PRO A 274 19.85 8.98 -9.54
CA PRO A 274 18.92 9.17 -8.44
C PRO A 274 17.50 8.73 -8.79
N CYS A 275 16.68 8.51 -7.77
CA CYS A 275 15.29 8.13 -7.92
C CYS A 275 14.51 9.21 -8.66
N THR A 276 13.81 8.83 -9.73
CA THR A 276 12.99 9.74 -10.54
C THR A 276 11.86 10.39 -9.75
N ARG A 277 11.40 9.75 -8.66
CA ARG A 277 10.27 10.22 -7.86
C ARG A 277 10.69 11.13 -6.70
N CYS A 278 11.65 10.71 -5.89
CA CYS A 278 12.06 11.45 -4.69
C CYS A 278 13.43 12.12 -4.78
N GLY A 279 14.20 11.88 -5.85
CA GLY A 279 15.53 12.45 -6.02
C GLY A 279 16.65 11.77 -5.21
N GLU A 280 16.31 10.79 -4.36
CA GLU A 280 17.30 10.11 -3.50
C GLU A 280 18.16 9.11 -4.27
N GLN A 281 19.44 9.01 -3.87
CA GLN A 281 20.39 8.04 -4.40
C GLN A 281 20.63 6.93 -3.38
N THR A 282 20.12 5.73 -3.65
CA THR A 282 20.31 4.54 -2.80
C THR A 282 21.18 3.49 -3.48
N THR A 283 21.53 2.42 -2.77
CA THR A 283 22.30 1.30 -3.33
C THR A 283 21.51 0.57 -4.42
N TRP A 284 20.25 0.23 -4.12
CA TRP A 284 19.36 -0.55 -4.99
C TRP A 284 18.15 0.26 -5.42
N GLY A 285 17.71 0.02 -6.64
CA GLY A 285 16.49 0.56 -7.19
C GLY A 285 15.90 -0.36 -8.25
N VAL A 286 14.77 0.04 -8.81
CA VAL A 286 13.98 -0.77 -9.73
C VAL A 286 13.62 0.04 -10.97
N ARG A 287 13.95 -0.51 -12.14
CA ARG A 287 13.48 0.00 -13.44
C ARG A 287 12.36 -0.84 -14.03
N THR A 288 12.42 -2.15 -13.81
CA THR A 288 11.49 -3.10 -14.42
C THR A 288 10.99 -4.11 -13.42
N MET A 289 9.89 -4.77 -13.78
CA MET A 289 9.26 -5.80 -12.98
C MET A 289 8.47 -6.76 -13.87
N VAL A 290 8.19 -7.97 -13.38
CA VAL A 290 7.03 -8.72 -13.85
C VAL A 290 5.78 -8.06 -13.25
N TYR A 291 4.77 -7.83 -14.07
CA TYR A 291 3.51 -7.21 -13.65
C TYR A 291 2.34 -7.86 -14.39
N GLU A 292 1.78 -8.90 -13.79
CA GLU A 292 0.71 -9.72 -14.35
C GLU A 292 -0.56 -9.63 -13.51
N MET A 293 -1.67 -10.17 -14.02
CA MET A 293 -2.88 -10.33 -13.23
C MET A 293 -2.64 -11.36 -12.11
N GLY A 294 -2.89 -10.95 -10.87
CA GLY A 294 -2.85 -11.80 -9.69
C GLY A 294 -4.25 -12.26 -9.30
N GLU A 295 -4.56 -12.12 -8.01
CA GLU A 295 -5.85 -12.49 -7.43
C GLU A 295 -6.97 -11.52 -7.87
N SER A 296 -8.19 -12.03 -7.89
CA SER A 296 -9.39 -11.26 -8.19
C SER A 296 -10.60 -11.90 -7.54
N ARG A 297 -11.71 -11.16 -7.42
CA ARG A 297 -13.00 -11.76 -7.06
C ARG A 297 -13.84 -12.06 -8.31
N PRO A 298 -14.55 -13.19 -8.35
CA PRO A 298 -15.47 -13.49 -9.44
C PRO A 298 -16.69 -12.53 -9.39
N LYS A 299 -17.40 -12.39 -10.51
CA LYS A 299 -18.46 -11.37 -10.66
C LYS A 299 -19.71 -11.66 -9.82
N ASP A 300 -19.95 -12.93 -9.54
CA ASP A 300 -21.04 -13.47 -8.74
C ASP A 300 -20.66 -13.63 -7.26
N ALA A 301 -19.45 -13.21 -6.85
CA ALA A 301 -19.06 -13.18 -5.46
C ALA A 301 -19.98 -12.23 -4.64
N PRO A 302 -20.22 -12.54 -3.35
CA PRO A 302 -20.96 -11.64 -2.46
C PRO A 302 -20.37 -10.24 -2.42
N TRP A 303 -21.23 -9.22 -2.34
CA TRP A 303 -20.83 -7.83 -2.39
C TRP A 303 -19.81 -7.46 -1.31
N TRP A 304 -18.73 -6.79 -1.74
CA TRP A 304 -17.70 -6.30 -0.84
C TRP A 304 -17.97 -4.85 -0.43
N ARG A 305 -18.22 -4.64 0.88
CA ARG A 305 -18.39 -3.31 1.47
C ARG A 305 -17.16 -2.92 2.27
N ASP A 306 -16.19 -2.30 1.62
CA ASP A 306 -14.95 -1.81 2.24
C ASP A 306 -15.25 -0.66 3.23
N PRO A 307 -14.83 -0.77 4.50
CA PRO A 307 -15.18 0.22 5.53
C PRO A 307 -14.52 1.59 5.32
N PHE A 308 -13.49 1.69 4.48
CA PHE A 308 -12.89 2.97 4.12
C PHE A 308 -13.53 3.60 2.88
N ALA A 309 -14.39 2.90 2.14
CA ALA A 309 -15.00 3.43 0.93
C ALA A 309 -16.34 4.10 1.23
N ALA A 310 -16.63 5.19 0.52
CA ALA A 310 -17.94 5.84 0.60
C ALA A 310 -18.93 5.22 -0.40
N TYR A 311 -20.20 5.12 0.01
CA TYR A 311 -21.26 4.49 -0.78
C TYR A 311 -22.52 5.36 -0.78
N ARG A 312 -23.19 5.43 -1.94
CA ARG A 312 -24.56 5.95 -2.03
C ARG A 312 -25.54 4.85 -1.65
N PRO A 313 -26.62 5.16 -0.91
CA PRO A 313 -27.66 4.19 -0.60
C PRO A 313 -28.30 3.65 -1.90
N PRO A 314 -28.83 2.42 -1.85
CA PRO A 314 -29.53 1.83 -2.99
C PRO A 314 -30.76 2.66 -3.37
N LYS A 315 -31.13 2.66 -4.65
CA LYS A 315 -32.32 3.41 -5.13
C LYS A 315 -33.60 2.61 -4.97
N LYS A 316 -33.49 1.28 -4.87
CA LYS A 316 -34.59 0.32 -4.75
C LYS A 316 -34.22 -0.77 -3.75
N ASP A 317 -35.23 -1.35 -3.13
CA ASP A 317 -35.05 -2.50 -2.24
C ASP A 317 -34.41 -3.68 -2.98
N GLY A 318 -33.41 -4.29 -2.35
CA GLY A 318 -32.64 -5.41 -2.93
C GLY A 318 -31.44 -4.99 -3.80
N GLU A 319 -31.25 -3.70 -4.09
CA GLU A 319 -30.03 -3.23 -4.76
C GLU A 319 -28.86 -3.07 -3.76
N GLN A 320 -27.63 -3.23 -4.26
CA GLN A 320 -26.42 -2.98 -3.48
C GLN A 320 -26.10 -1.47 -3.47
N PRO A 321 -25.57 -0.93 -2.36
CA PRO A 321 -25.03 0.42 -2.33
C PRO A 321 -23.94 0.63 -3.39
N LEU A 322 -23.97 1.80 -4.03
CA LEU A 322 -23.05 2.12 -5.12
C LEU A 322 -21.83 2.90 -4.60
N PRO A 323 -20.59 2.45 -4.85
CA PRO A 323 -19.41 3.20 -4.43
C PRO A 323 -19.38 4.60 -5.06
N ILE A 324 -19.03 5.60 -4.26
CA ILE A 324 -18.78 6.95 -4.75
C ILE A 324 -17.43 6.95 -5.47
N ARG A 325 -17.39 7.55 -6.66
CA ARG A 325 -16.21 7.63 -7.51
C ARG A 325 -16.05 9.06 -8.02
N PRO A 326 -14.83 9.49 -8.36
CA PRO A 326 -14.64 10.73 -9.12
C PRO A 326 -15.45 10.65 -10.42
N VAL A 327 -16.19 11.71 -10.73
CA VAL A 327 -16.95 11.85 -11.98
C VAL A 327 -16.45 13.10 -12.68
N GLU A 328 -16.14 12.97 -13.97
CA GLU A 328 -15.70 14.07 -14.80
C GLU A 328 -16.68 15.26 -14.69
N ASN A 329 -16.13 16.47 -14.56
CA ASN A 329 -16.91 17.71 -14.41
C ASN A 329 -17.81 17.80 -13.16
N ARG A 330 -17.65 16.90 -12.18
CA ARG A 330 -18.38 16.98 -10.90
C ARG A 330 -17.42 17.26 -9.73
N ALA A 331 -17.59 18.43 -9.12
CA ALA A 331 -16.83 18.79 -7.93
C ALA A 331 -17.18 17.89 -6.72
N ILE A 332 -16.17 17.54 -5.92
CA ILE A 332 -16.29 16.60 -4.80
C ILE A 332 -17.29 17.04 -3.72
N TRP A 333 -17.44 18.35 -3.47
CA TRP A 333 -18.39 18.87 -2.49
C TRP A 333 -19.85 18.53 -2.84
N ARG A 334 -20.16 18.23 -4.12
CA ARG A 334 -21.49 17.75 -4.55
C ARG A 334 -21.79 16.31 -4.12
N GLU A 335 -20.83 15.62 -3.52
CA GLU A 335 -21.00 14.31 -2.88
C GLU A 335 -21.03 14.43 -1.34
N PHE A 336 -21.06 15.65 -0.77
CA PHE A 336 -21.02 15.85 0.70
C PHE A 336 -22.03 14.96 1.44
N THR A 337 -23.26 14.84 0.92
CA THR A 337 -24.29 13.99 1.50
C THR A 337 -23.93 12.51 1.49
N GLY A 338 -23.35 12.00 0.41
CA GLY A 338 -22.90 10.61 0.30
C GLY A 338 -21.60 10.31 1.06
N LEU A 339 -20.81 11.34 1.39
CA LEU A 339 -19.55 11.20 2.12
C LEU A 339 -19.75 11.24 3.64
N PHE A 340 -20.64 12.10 4.14
CA PHE A 340 -20.68 12.45 5.57
C PHE A 340 -22.04 12.33 6.24
N LEU A 341 -23.15 12.23 5.48
CA LEU A 341 -24.46 12.07 6.11
C LEU A 341 -24.77 10.58 6.26
N PRO A 342 -25.18 10.13 7.46
CA PRO A 342 -25.66 8.77 7.63
C PRO A 342 -26.86 8.54 6.71
N SER A 343 -26.87 7.40 6.03
CA SER A 343 -28.10 6.87 5.43
C SER A 343 -29.15 6.86 6.53
N ARG A 344 -30.26 7.59 6.35
CA ARG A 344 -31.40 7.45 7.27
C ARG A 344 -31.86 5.99 7.18
N GLU A 345 -31.77 5.28 8.30
CA GLU A 345 -32.38 3.95 8.45
C GLU A 345 -33.90 4.04 8.33
#